data_AF-A0A3D1TW26-F1
#
_entry.id   AF-A0A3D1TW26-F1
#
_cell.length_a   1.000
_cell.length_b   1.000
_cell.length_c   1.000
_cell.angle_alpha   90.00
_cell.angle_beta   90.00
_cell.angle_gamma   90.00
#
_symmetry.space_group_name_H-M   'P 1'
#
loop_
_entity.id
_entity.type
_entity.pdbx_description
1 polymer ?
#
loop_
_entity_poly.entity_id
_entity_poly.type
_entity_poly.pdbx_seq_one_letter_code
_entity_poly.pdbx_strand_id
1 'polypeptide(L)'
;MFADKTQRLRARVRAGRASQLDRLTEAIRANRQIATLLKEQGLREEAVRFDYRTSQLGRRRPPLMRGWLLAVPGSGRFRQTTHLIRRSASVLIDLICGYGTRPARILATYLLTILVFALVYDRWGSDLQNSFSVHGWNAIWFSLIAFHGRGVVNGGVDTNSGLLAVAAIEAAVGLLVEATFIATLLRSLFRD
;
A
#
# COMPACT_ATOMS: atom_id res chain seq x y z
N MET A 1 -7.74 -10.00 -52.69
CA MET A 1 -7.74 -8.53 -52.52
C MET A 1 -7.99 -8.06 -51.07
N PHE A 2 -8.69 -8.81 -50.21
CA PHE A 2 -8.99 -8.39 -48.82
C PHE A 2 -7.83 -8.49 -47.81
N ALA A 3 -6.79 -9.28 -48.09
CA ALA A 3 -5.63 -9.46 -47.19
C ALA A 3 -4.72 -8.21 -47.11
N ASP A 4 -4.60 -7.43 -48.19
CA ASP A 4 -3.73 -6.25 -48.27
C ASP A 4 -4.24 -5.10 -47.38
N LYS A 5 -5.56 -4.88 -47.36
CA LYS A 5 -6.18 -3.78 -46.58
C LYS A 5 -5.97 -3.98 -45.06
N THR A 6 -6.00 -5.22 -44.58
CA THR A 6 -5.80 -5.54 -43.16
C THR A 6 -4.33 -5.43 -42.75
N GLN A 7 -3.38 -5.77 -43.62
CA GLN A 7 -1.95 -5.56 -43.37
C GLN A 7 -1.59 -4.06 -43.29
N ARG A 8 -2.12 -3.23 -44.21
CA ARG A 8 -1.90 -1.78 -44.17
C ARG A 8 -2.49 -1.12 -42.93
N LEU A 9 -3.67 -1.54 -42.49
CA LEU A 9 -4.27 -1.08 -41.24
C LEU A 9 -3.42 -1.45 -40.01
N ARG A 10 -2.92 -2.69 -39.93
CA ARG A 10 -2.02 -3.12 -38.85
C ARG A 10 -0.71 -2.34 -38.82
N ALA A 11 -0.13 -2.04 -39.99
CA ALA A 11 1.08 -1.23 -40.10
C ALA A 11 0.86 0.22 -39.61
N ARG A 12 -0.24 0.87 -40.01
CA ARG A 12 -0.61 2.22 -39.53
C ARG A 12 -0.83 2.27 -38.02
N VAL A 13 -1.53 1.29 -37.46
CA VAL A 13 -1.76 1.21 -36.00
C VAL A 13 -0.44 1.00 -35.24
N ARG A 14 0.47 0.18 -35.75
CA ARG A 14 1.80 -0.02 -35.15
C ARG A 14 2.65 1.25 -35.19
N ALA A 15 2.69 1.94 -36.32
CA ALA A 15 3.42 3.21 -36.46
C ALA A 15 2.86 4.30 -35.52
N GLY A 16 1.53 4.42 -35.43
CA GLY A 16 0.88 5.33 -34.49
C GLY A 16 1.24 5.02 -33.04
N ARG A 17 1.23 3.74 -32.64
CA ARG A 17 1.62 3.32 -31.29
C ARG A 17 3.10 3.58 -30.99
N ALA A 18 4.00 3.35 -31.95
CA ALA A 18 5.42 3.66 -31.78
C ALA A 18 5.65 5.15 -31.52
N SER A 19 5.02 6.02 -32.32
CA SER A 19 5.13 7.48 -32.15
C SER A 19 4.60 7.97 -30.79
N GLN A 20 3.57 7.32 -30.23
CA GLN A 20 3.07 7.63 -28.90
C GLN A 20 4.05 7.22 -27.79
N LEU A 21 4.75 6.10 -27.95
CA LEU A 21 5.75 5.63 -26.99
C LEU A 21 6.97 6.55 -26.92
N ASP A 22 7.39 7.10 -28.06
CA ASP A 22 8.50 8.04 -28.13
C ASP A 22 8.16 9.34 -27.40
N ARG A 23 6.98 9.92 -27.68
CA ARG A 23 6.48 11.11 -26.98
C ARG A 23 6.37 10.90 -25.47
N LEU A 24 5.90 9.73 -25.03
CA LEU A 24 5.84 9.40 -23.60
C LEU A 24 7.23 9.27 -22.98
N THR A 25 8.19 8.69 -23.72
CA THR A 25 9.58 8.54 -23.25
C THR A 25 10.26 9.90 -23.10
N GLU A 26 10.06 10.78 -24.07
CA GLU A 26 10.55 12.15 -24.06
C GLU A 26 9.97 12.95 -22.89
N ALA A 27 8.65 12.90 -22.69
CA ALA A 27 8.00 13.54 -21.56
C ALA A 27 8.53 13.04 -20.20
N ILE A 28 8.80 11.73 -20.07
CA ILE A 28 9.41 11.18 -18.84
C ILE A 28 10.82 11.73 -18.62
N ARG A 29 11.64 11.83 -19.68
CA ARG A 29 13.00 12.38 -19.57
C ARG A 29 12.98 13.85 -19.15
N ALA A 30 12.15 14.67 -19.80
CA ALA A 30 12.03 16.08 -19.48
C ALA A 30 11.57 16.31 -18.03
N ASN A 31 10.52 15.60 -17.58
CA ASN A 31 10.06 15.74 -16.19
C ASN A 31 11.11 15.26 -15.17
N ARG A 32 11.93 14.26 -15.50
CA ARG A 32 13.04 13.83 -14.63
C ARG A 32 14.13 14.89 -14.54
N GLN A 33 14.51 15.51 -15.66
CA GLN A 33 15.52 16.57 -15.66
C GLN A 33 15.07 17.76 -14.81
N ILE A 34 13.81 18.19 -14.96
CA ILE A 34 13.23 19.26 -14.13
C ILE A 34 13.23 18.86 -12.66
N ALA A 35 12.85 17.63 -12.32
CA ALA A 35 12.87 17.15 -10.94
C ALA A 35 14.28 17.14 -10.35
N THR A 36 15.32 16.81 -11.14
CA THR A 36 16.72 16.86 -10.70
C THR A 36 17.16 18.29 -10.45
N LEU A 37 16.90 19.21 -11.38
CA LEU A 37 17.27 20.63 -11.24
C LEU A 37 16.59 21.29 -10.03
N LEU A 38 15.30 20.99 -9.80
CA LEU A 38 14.58 21.51 -8.63
C LEU A 38 15.16 20.98 -7.32
N LYS A 39 15.65 19.73 -7.29
CA LYS A 39 16.33 19.17 -6.10
C LYS A 39 17.67 19.85 -5.86
N GLU A 40 18.44 20.11 -6.92
CA GLU A 40 19.72 20.83 -6.84
C GLU A 40 19.54 22.26 -6.30
N GLN A 41 18.40 22.89 -6.58
CA GLN A 41 18.03 24.22 -6.07
C GLN A 41 17.40 24.20 -4.67
N GLY A 42 17.30 23.04 -4.01
CA GLY A 42 16.66 22.89 -2.70
C GLY A 42 15.12 22.93 -2.73
N LEU A 43 14.49 23.05 -3.90
CA LEU A 43 13.03 23.07 -4.11
C LEU A 43 12.47 21.64 -4.17
N ARG A 44 12.74 20.85 -3.13
CA ARG A 44 12.41 19.41 -3.08
C ARG A 44 10.91 19.14 -3.16
N GLU A 45 10.07 19.97 -2.56
CA GLU A 45 8.60 19.81 -2.61
C GLU A 45 8.05 19.98 -4.02
N GLU A 46 8.57 20.94 -4.79
CA GLU A 46 8.17 21.14 -6.18
C GLU A 46 8.65 19.98 -7.06
N ALA A 47 9.85 19.45 -6.80
CA ALA A 47 10.40 18.30 -7.50
C ALA A 47 9.53 17.04 -7.37
N VAL A 48 8.86 16.83 -6.21
CA VAL A 48 7.95 15.69 -5.98
C VAL A 48 6.82 15.67 -7.00
N ARG A 49 6.30 16.82 -7.42
CA ARG A 49 5.23 16.90 -8.43
C ARG A 49 5.68 16.35 -9.78
N PHE A 50 6.92 16.66 -10.19
CA PHE A 50 7.50 16.20 -11.45
C PHE A 50 7.86 14.71 -11.39
N ASP A 51 8.42 14.24 -10.27
CA ASP A 51 8.63 12.81 -10.00
C ASP A 51 7.31 12.02 -10.07
N TYR A 52 6.22 12.56 -9.49
CA TYR A 52 4.89 11.96 -9.56
C TYR A 52 4.36 11.86 -11.00
N ARG A 53 4.52 12.93 -11.80
CA ARG A 53 4.13 12.94 -13.21
C ARG A 53 4.91 11.89 -14.03
N THR A 54 6.20 11.71 -13.78
CA THR A 54 6.98 10.66 -14.47
C THR A 54 6.45 9.26 -14.16
N SER A 55 6.04 9.02 -12.92
CA SER A 55 5.46 7.75 -12.47
C SER A 55 4.09 7.48 -13.12
N GLN A 56 3.24 8.51 -13.22
CA GLN A 56 1.95 8.44 -13.92
C GLN A 56 2.12 8.16 -15.42
N LEU A 57 3.05 8.84 -16.10
CA LEU A 57 3.35 8.60 -17.51
C LEU A 57 3.95 7.21 -17.75
N GLY A 58 4.79 6.73 -16.83
CA GLY A 58 5.36 5.38 -16.88
C GLY A 58 4.31 4.26 -16.82
N ARG A 59 3.20 4.48 -16.09
CA ARG A 59 2.07 3.53 -16.02
C ARG A 59 1.26 3.43 -17.31
N ARG A 60 1.27 4.48 -18.15
CA ARG A 60 0.59 4.48 -19.46
C ARG A 60 1.37 3.73 -20.53
N ARG A 61 2.64 3.41 -20.28
CA ARG A 61 3.45 2.59 -21.20
C ARG A 61 2.99 1.12 -21.06
N PRO A 62 2.54 0.45 -22.13
CA PRO A 62 2.17 -0.95 -22.08
C PRO A 62 3.36 -1.79 -21.58
N PRO A 63 3.12 -2.79 -20.71
CA PRO A 63 4.17 -3.57 -20.03
C PRO A 63 5.03 -4.43 -20.97
N LEU A 64 4.76 -4.43 -22.28
CA LEU A 64 5.45 -5.23 -23.29
C LEU A 64 6.97 -5.00 -23.39
N MET A 65 7.51 -3.91 -22.81
CA MET A 65 8.97 -3.65 -22.78
C MET A 65 9.57 -3.60 -21.36
N ARG A 66 8.77 -3.83 -20.31
CA ARG A 66 9.28 -3.93 -18.92
C ARG A 66 9.17 -5.37 -18.47
N GLY A 67 10.14 -6.18 -18.89
CA GLY A 67 10.44 -7.44 -18.24
C GLY A 67 9.35 -8.50 -18.39
N TRP A 68 9.64 -9.44 -19.28
CA TRP A 68 9.17 -10.82 -19.32
C TRP A 68 9.41 -11.62 -17.99
N LEU A 69 9.61 -10.93 -16.86
CA LEU A 69 10.00 -11.45 -15.55
C LEU A 69 8.89 -11.38 -14.49
N LEU A 70 7.75 -10.74 -14.78
CA LEU A 70 6.57 -10.75 -13.87
C LEU A 70 5.26 -11.13 -14.58
N ALA A 71 5.32 -11.55 -15.84
CA ALA A 71 4.15 -12.07 -16.54
C ALA A 71 3.91 -13.52 -16.12
N VAL A 72 3.30 -13.74 -14.96
CA VAL A 72 2.69 -15.03 -14.59
C VAL A 72 1.57 -15.31 -15.59
N PRO A 73 1.73 -16.26 -16.54
CA PRO A 73 0.72 -16.56 -17.52
C PRO A 73 -0.11 -17.73 -17.00
N GLY A 74 -1.33 -17.46 -16.55
CA GLY A 74 -2.29 -18.53 -16.30
C GLY A 74 -3.22 -18.26 -15.12
N SER A 75 -4.49 -18.07 -15.44
CA SER A 75 -5.69 -18.55 -14.71
C SER A 75 -6.87 -17.59 -14.88
N GLY A 76 -7.34 -17.50 -16.13
CA GLY A 76 -8.67 -16.98 -16.42
C GLY A 76 -9.72 -17.95 -15.88
N ARG A 77 -10.24 -17.68 -14.67
CA ARG A 77 -11.56 -18.10 -14.17
C ARG A 77 -11.86 -17.62 -12.74
N PHE A 78 -10.86 -17.14 -11.99
CA PHE A 78 -11.00 -16.70 -10.59
C PHE A 78 -11.34 -15.19 -10.42
N ARG A 79 -12.13 -14.63 -11.33
CA ARG A 79 -12.22 -13.17 -11.53
C ARG A 79 -13.39 -12.47 -10.81
N GLN A 80 -14.33 -13.16 -10.15
CA GLN A 80 -15.46 -12.47 -9.50
C GLN A 80 -15.29 -12.28 -7.97
N THR A 81 -14.77 -13.26 -7.23
CA THR A 81 -14.60 -13.13 -5.76
C THR A 81 -13.34 -12.35 -5.35
N THR A 82 -12.35 -12.23 -6.24
CA THR A 82 -11.08 -11.54 -5.98
C THR A 82 -11.17 -10.02 -6.06
N HIS A 83 -12.28 -9.43 -6.51
CA HIS A 83 -12.41 -7.99 -6.66
C HIS A 83 -12.56 -7.24 -5.33
N LEU A 84 -13.25 -7.79 -4.33
CA LEU A 84 -13.38 -7.16 -3.02
C LEU A 84 -12.07 -7.24 -2.24
N ILE A 85 -11.44 -8.42 -2.17
CA ILE A 85 -10.15 -8.63 -1.50
C ILE A 85 -9.05 -7.80 -2.16
N ARG A 86 -9.04 -7.70 -3.50
CA ARG A 86 -8.03 -6.90 -4.20
C ARG A 86 -8.28 -5.39 -4.07
N ARG A 87 -9.54 -4.97 -3.88
CA ARG A 87 -9.89 -3.56 -3.63
C ARG A 87 -9.60 -3.15 -2.20
N SER A 88 -9.94 -3.98 -1.22
CA SER A 88 -9.54 -3.78 0.17
C SER A 88 -8.03 -3.85 0.30
N ALA A 89 -7.34 -4.82 -0.32
CA ALA A 89 -5.88 -4.89 -0.34
C ALA A 89 -5.25 -3.72 -1.10
N SER A 90 -5.82 -3.22 -2.20
CA SER A 90 -5.29 -2.02 -2.87
C SER A 90 -5.51 -0.76 -2.06
N VAL A 91 -6.62 -0.65 -1.33
CA VAL A 91 -6.86 0.46 -0.39
C VAL A 91 -5.94 0.31 0.81
N LEU A 92 -5.77 -0.89 1.36
CA LEU A 92 -4.85 -1.19 2.46
C LEU A 92 -3.41 -0.89 2.05
N ILE A 93 -3.00 -1.23 0.83
CA ILE A 93 -1.68 -0.93 0.27
C ILE A 93 -1.56 0.56 -0.09
N ASP A 94 -2.59 1.22 -0.63
CA ASP A 94 -2.54 2.67 -0.87
C ASP A 94 -2.54 3.48 0.44
N LEU A 95 -3.13 2.92 1.51
CA LEU A 95 -3.21 3.48 2.85
C LEU A 95 -1.92 3.22 3.65
N ILE A 96 -1.40 1.99 3.62
CA ILE A 96 -0.15 1.55 4.29
C ILE A 96 1.09 2.02 3.50
N CYS A 97 1.16 1.76 2.18
CA CYS A 97 2.35 2.08 1.41
C CYS A 97 2.44 3.55 1.01
N GLY A 98 1.33 4.30 1.02
CA GLY A 98 1.29 5.77 1.04
C GLY A 98 2.40 6.49 0.27
N TYR A 99 2.81 5.95 -0.89
CA TYR A 99 4.00 6.31 -1.67
C TYR A 99 5.23 6.85 -0.89
N GLY A 100 5.51 6.39 0.34
CA GLY A 100 6.73 6.73 1.10
C GLY A 100 7.06 8.22 1.27
N THR A 101 6.11 9.14 1.03
CA THR A 101 6.36 10.60 1.04
C THR A 101 5.62 11.36 2.14
N ARG A 102 4.73 10.71 2.92
CA ARG A 102 3.97 11.38 3.99
C ARG A 102 3.78 10.49 5.22
N PRO A 103 4.60 10.66 6.29
CA PRO A 103 4.52 9.84 7.51
C PRO A 103 3.14 9.89 8.19
N ALA A 104 2.39 10.98 7.99
CA ALA A 104 1.03 11.15 8.47
C ALA A 104 0.07 10.00 8.10
N ARG A 105 0.27 9.33 6.95
CA ARG A 105 -0.59 8.21 6.54
C ARG A 105 -0.34 6.94 7.35
N ILE A 106 0.92 6.71 7.75
CA ILE A 106 1.28 5.56 8.59
C ILE A 106 0.76 5.78 10.02
N LEU A 107 0.82 7.01 10.51
CA LEU A 107 0.19 7.38 11.77
C LEU A 107 -1.33 7.18 11.73
N ALA A 108 -1.98 7.51 10.61
CA ALA A 108 -3.41 7.25 10.44
C ALA A 108 -3.72 5.74 10.41
N THR A 109 -2.92 4.90 9.76
CA THR A 109 -3.09 3.43 9.81
C THR A 109 -2.87 2.87 11.21
N TYR A 110 -1.91 3.41 11.95
CA TYR A 110 -1.67 3.05 13.35
C TYR A 110 -2.91 3.35 14.21
N LEU A 111 -3.42 4.59 14.17
CA LEU A 111 -4.63 4.99 14.91
C LEU A 111 -5.87 4.20 14.49
N LEU A 112 -6.03 3.95 13.19
CA LEU A 112 -7.14 3.15 12.67
C LEU A 112 -7.07 1.71 13.19
N THR A 113 -5.89 1.10 13.21
CA THR A 113 -5.71 -0.27 13.70
C THR A 113 -6.11 -0.37 15.16
N ILE A 114 -5.64 0.57 16.00
CA ILE A 114 -6.00 0.64 17.42
C ILE A 114 -7.52 0.77 17.59
N LEU A 115 -8.16 1.66 16.83
CA LEU A 115 -9.61 1.85 16.94
C LEU A 115 -10.40 0.60 16.52
N VAL A 116 -9.97 -0.10 15.46
CA VAL A 116 -10.64 -1.33 15.03
C VAL A 116 -10.52 -2.42 16.09
N PHE A 117 -9.32 -2.66 16.63
CA PHE A 117 -9.15 -3.69 17.67
C PHE A 117 -9.77 -3.29 19.00
N ALA A 118 -9.74 -2.01 19.39
CA ALA A 118 -10.47 -1.51 20.55
C ALA A 118 -11.98 -1.80 20.44
N LEU A 119 -12.58 -1.61 19.26
CA LEU A 119 -13.98 -1.98 19.02
C LEU A 119 -14.19 -3.50 19.11
N VAL A 120 -13.23 -4.30 18.65
CA VAL A 120 -13.31 -5.76 18.78
C VAL A 120 -13.32 -6.17 20.25
N TYR A 121 -12.46 -5.58 21.09
CA TYR A 121 -12.43 -5.86 22.52
C TYR A 121 -13.68 -5.37 23.25
N ASP A 122 -14.21 -4.19 22.90
CA ASP A 122 -15.42 -3.65 23.51
C ASP A 122 -16.67 -4.49 23.21
N ARG A 123 -16.76 -5.07 22.00
CA ARG A 123 -17.96 -5.80 21.54
C ARG A 123 -17.90 -7.29 21.75
N TRP A 124 -16.73 -7.90 21.63
CA TRP A 124 -16.55 -9.35 21.68
C TRP A 124 -15.62 -9.81 22.80
N GLY A 125 -15.06 -8.90 23.61
CA GLY A 125 -14.17 -9.27 24.71
C GLY A 125 -14.77 -10.30 25.66
N SER A 126 -16.06 -10.13 26.00
CA SER A 126 -16.79 -11.05 26.89
C SER A 126 -16.98 -12.44 26.29
N ASP A 127 -17.17 -12.52 24.97
CA ASP A 127 -17.36 -13.79 24.24
C ASP A 127 -16.03 -14.52 24.04
N LEU A 128 -14.95 -13.74 23.88
CA LEU A 128 -13.60 -14.24 23.65
C LEU A 128 -12.94 -14.80 24.92
N GLN A 129 -13.35 -14.31 26.09
CA GLN A 129 -12.97 -14.85 27.38
C GLN A 129 -14.04 -14.54 28.44
N ASN A 130 -14.63 -15.59 29.01
CA ASN A 130 -15.57 -15.52 30.13
C ASN A 130 -14.88 -14.92 31.35
N SER A 131 -14.92 -13.59 31.51
CA SER A 131 -14.44 -12.72 32.62
C SER A 131 -13.72 -11.46 32.11
N PHE A 132 -13.50 -11.32 30.80
CA PHE A 132 -12.85 -10.14 30.23
C PHE A 132 -13.89 -9.19 29.64
N SER A 133 -14.21 -8.12 30.37
CA SER A 133 -15.06 -7.03 29.86
C SER A 133 -14.28 -5.73 29.93
N VAL A 134 -13.90 -5.19 28.77
CA VAL A 134 -13.19 -3.91 28.70
C VAL A 134 -14.02 -2.97 27.86
N HIS A 135 -14.48 -1.87 28.45
CA HIS A 135 -15.41 -0.94 27.82
C HIS A 135 -14.83 0.46 27.61
N GLY A 136 -15.30 1.12 26.55
CA GLY A 136 -15.00 2.52 26.26
C GLY A 136 -13.50 2.81 26.14
N TRP A 137 -13.00 3.76 26.93
CA TRP A 137 -11.59 4.18 26.89
C TRP A 137 -10.61 3.08 27.28
N ASN A 138 -11.01 2.17 28.16
CA ASN A 138 -10.14 1.06 28.58
C ASN A 138 -9.83 0.12 27.42
N ALA A 139 -10.75 -0.03 26.45
CA ALA A 139 -10.54 -0.89 25.29
C ALA A 139 -9.48 -0.30 24.35
N ILE A 140 -9.42 1.03 24.26
CA ILE A 140 -8.39 1.75 23.51
C ILE A 140 -7.03 1.58 24.18
N TRP A 141 -6.95 1.72 25.50
CA TRP A 141 -5.69 1.49 26.23
C TRP A 141 -5.21 0.05 26.10
N PHE A 142 -6.12 -0.92 26.20
CA PHE A 142 -5.80 -2.32 26.03
C PHE A 142 -5.25 -2.60 24.62
N SER A 143 -5.94 -2.12 23.57
CA SER A 143 -5.50 -2.24 22.18
C SER A 143 -4.14 -1.55 21.96
N LEU A 144 -3.91 -0.35 22.50
CA LEU A 144 -2.62 0.34 22.39
C LEU A 144 -1.45 -0.50 22.96
N ILE A 145 -1.67 -1.14 24.10
CA ILE A 145 -0.64 -1.96 24.76
C ILE A 145 -0.48 -3.30 24.02
N ALA A 146 -1.57 -3.93 23.61
CA ALA A 146 -1.58 -5.19 22.85
C ALA A 146 -0.94 -5.03 21.45
N PHE A 147 -1.16 -3.89 20.79
CA PHE A 147 -0.56 -3.54 19.50
C PHE A 147 0.98 -3.58 19.53
N HIS A 148 1.59 -3.18 20.64
CA HIS A 148 3.05 -3.27 20.83
C HIS A 148 3.51 -4.62 21.41
N GLY A 149 2.60 -5.60 21.52
CA GLY A 149 2.87 -6.91 22.10
C GLY A 149 3.11 -6.89 23.61
N ARG A 150 2.78 -5.80 24.33
CA ARG A 150 3.15 -5.62 25.75
C ARG A 150 2.04 -5.91 26.77
N GLY A 151 0.87 -6.42 26.35
CA GLY A 151 -0.34 -6.35 27.19
C GLY A 151 -1.05 -7.66 27.51
N VAL A 152 -0.72 -8.78 26.87
CA VAL A 152 -1.64 -9.93 26.82
C VAL A 152 -1.34 -10.99 27.89
N VAL A 153 -0.09 -11.08 28.36
CA VAL A 153 0.36 -12.27 29.12
C VAL A 153 0.26 -12.08 30.65
N ASN A 154 0.13 -10.85 31.15
CA ASN A 154 0.26 -10.57 32.59
C ASN A 154 -1.07 -10.39 33.35
N GLY A 155 -2.23 -10.57 32.70
CA GLY A 155 -3.53 -10.12 33.23
C GLY A 155 -4.59 -11.18 33.50
N GLY A 156 -4.23 -12.48 33.57
CA GLY A 156 -5.24 -13.54 33.71
C GLY A 156 -5.99 -13.87 32.42
N VAL A 157 -5.37 -13.61 31.26
CA VAL A 157 -5.85 -14.07 29.95
C VAL A 157 -5.53 -15.55 29.80
N ASP A 158 -6.56 -16.37 29.55
CA ASP A 158 -6.37 -17.82 29.39
C ASP A 158 -5.59 -18.11 28.09
N THR A 159 -4.66 -19.06 28.14
CA THR A 159 -3.80 -19.44 27.00
C THR A 159 -4.57 -20.11 25.87
N ASN A 160 -5.78 -20.59 26.14
CA ASN A 160 -6.70 -21.13 25.14
C ASN A 160 -7.86 -20.19 24.80
N SER A 161 -7.80 -18.92 25.23
CA SER A 161 -8.85 -17.93 24.94
C SER A 161 -8.77 -17.40 23.51
N GLY A 162 -9.94 -17.09 22.93
CA GLY A 162 -10.00 -16.35 21.67
C GLY A 162 -9.38 -14.95 21.79
N LEU A 163 -9.37 -14.39 23.01
CA LEU A 163 -8.79 -13.08 23.31
C LEU A 163 -7.27 -13.06 23.05
N LEU A 164 -6.56 -14.11 23.49
CA LEU A 164 -5.13 -14.25 23.23
C LEU A 164 -4.84 -14.32 21.72
N ALA A 165 -5.66 -15.05 20.96
CA ALA A 165 -5.51 -15.15 19.52
C ALA A 165 -5.71 -13.78 18.83
N VAL A 166 -6.74 -13.03 19.22
CA VAL A 166 -7.00 -11.68 18.70
C VAL A 166 -5.83 -10.74 19.02
N ALA A 167 -5.34 -10.76 20.25
CA ALA A 167 -4.26 -9.88 20.66
C ALA A 167 -2.90 -10.26 20.06
N ALA A 168 -2.65 -11.55 19.81
CA ALA A 168 -1.48 -12.01 19.06
C ALA A 168 -1.52 -11.53 17.59
N ILE A 169 -2.70 -11.59 16.95
CA ILE A 169 -2.89 -11.06 15.59
C ILE A 169 -2.69 -9.55 15.58
N GLU A 170 -3.26 -8.83 16.56
CA GLU A 170 -3.07 -7.38 16.70
C GLU A 170 -1.60 -7.02 16.84
N ALA A 171 -0.85 -7.70 17.71
CA ALA A 171 0.58 -7.47 17.89
C ALA A 171 1.38 -7.76 16.61
N ALA A 172 1.04 -8.81 15.87
CA ALA A 172 1.69 -9.13 14.61
C ALA A 172 1.43 -8.04 13.55
N VAL A 173 0.21 -7.53 13.46
CA VAL A 173 -0.13 -6.38 12.59
C VAL A 173 0.60 -5.13 13.06
N GLY A 174 0.65 -4.88 14.36
CA GLY A 174 1.32 -3.72 14.95
C GLY A 174 2.81 -3.70 14.64
N LEU A 175 3.49 -4.84 14.74
CA LEU A 175 4.89 -4.99 14.37
C LEU A 175 5.13 -4.67 12.89
N LEU A 176 4.24 -5.09 11.98
CA LEU A 176 4.34 -4.72 10.55
C LEU A 176 4.18 -3.22 10.33
N VAL A 177 3.21 -2.58 11.01
CA VAL A 177 2.98 -1.14 10.93
C VAL A 177 4.19 -0.38 11.52
N GLU A 178 4.73 -0.79 12.65
CA GLU A 178 5.90 -0.18 13.27
C GLU A 178 7.16 -0.32 12.40
N ALA A 179 7.40 -1.51 11.84
CA ALA A 179 8.52 -1.75 10.92
C ALA A 179 8.43 -0.87 9.67
N THR A 180 7.24 -0.75 9.08
CA THR A 180 7.01 0.13 7.92
C THR A 180 7.13 1.62 8.28
N PHE A 181 6.70 2.01 9.47
CA PHE A 181 6.89 3.36 10.00
C PHE A 181 8.37 3.70 10.13
N ILE A 182 9.15 2.86 10.82
CA ILE A 182 10.60 3.04 10.99
C ILE A 182 11.29 3.07 9.62
N ALA A 183 10.99 2.13 8.73
CA ALA A 183 11.58 2.11 7.38
C ALA A 183 11.27 3.40 6.59
N THR A 184 10.04 3.93 6.73
CA THR A 184 9.64 5.18 6.07
C THR A 184 10.32 6.40 6.69
N LEU A 185 10.43 6.45 8.02
CA LEU A 185 11.14 7.51 8.73
C LEU A 185 12.63 7.53 8.39
N LEU A 186 13.29 6.36 8.41
CA LEU A 186 14.69 6.23 8.03
C LEU A 186 14.89 6.69 6.59
N ARG A 187 14.03 6.24 5.67
CA ARG A 187 14.06 6.69 4.27
C ARG A 187 13.86 8.20 4.15
N SER A 188 12.97 8.78 4.96
CA SER A 188 12.75 10.23 4.97
C SER A 188 13.99 10.98 5.46
N LEU A 189 14.59 10.50 6.55
CA LEU A 189 15.76 11.12 7.19
C LEU A 189 17.01 11.05 6.31
N PHE A 190 17.29 9.91 5.68
CA PHE A 190 18.48 9.71 4.84
C PHE A 190 18.29 10.14 3.38
N ARG A 191 17.10 10.63 3.03
CA ARG A 191 16.88 11.25 1.71
C ARG A 191 17.30 12.72 1.71
N ASP A 192 17.52 13.32 2.87
CA ASP A 192 18.14 14.62 3.05
C ASP A 192 19.67 14.56 3.02
#